data_AF-F7NUX3-F1
#
_entry.id   AF-F7NUX3-F1
#
_cell.length_a   1.000
_cell.length_b   1.000
_cell.length_c   1.000
_cell.angle_alpha   90.00
_cell.angle_beta   90.00
_cell.angle_gamma   90.00
#
_symmetry.space_group_name_H-M   'P 1'
#
loop_
_entity.id
_entity.type
_entity.pdbx_description
1 polymer ?
#
loop_
_entity_poly.entity_id
_entity_poly.type
_entity_poly.pdbx_seq_one_letter_code
_entity_poly.pdbx_strand_id
1 'polypeptide(L)'
;MTTKNDLLFLIVEKFGTLYYHNVYSFYDEPLIFTALNEYGQLFFCYGLGCDEHDDRWLIAPTSQERVNRLEQKDIPIIKMIKQSASSKVLFVKIKLENGVISEEFISAKDLPYKMPNDDLCISENVNYDGKRRFSHRIRIAKKSDNDIMSETLNQVSEYFGQFCRHYLRKHDISVQFYPQDAVNGSFVYRVKAKSDNDKLFRHEGYQILSRVTSNEDFVKSLAKQEIDLRIVRKLFDLIGSNDIEVQLIDEVSTRTILNLEPEYVKAVVPAIDDLLGTYLDSTMVPQADNLDRLKTYLSIVDRKKIVTAEDLGVDPRQVNYYRDACKVLSLIHDYSTLTPLGWKVANSEIEEEWVGIIQRQFEESDCGHFWMSNQGVKSISLIDEDSATQFLINNCNGLSRDTSERRAQTLKSWAKRFKKISISESHVAPEPPASEL
;
A
#
# COMPACT_ATOMS: atom_id res chain seq x y z
N MET A 1 28.74 13.65 8.24
CA MET A 1 28.53 14.79 7.33
C MET A 1 29.87 15.02 6.68
N THR A 2 29.98 14.73 5.38
CA THR A 2 31.15 15.01 4.55
C THR A 2 31.36 16.52 4.54
N THR A 3 32.57 17.01 4.82
CA THR A 3 32.86 18.44 4.71
C THR A 3 32.88 18.85 3.24
N LYS A 4 32.69 20.14 2.93
CA LYS A 4 32.71 20.63 1.55
C LYS A 4 34.04 20.29 0.83
N ASN A 5 35.14 20.18 1.60
CA ASN A 5 36.44 19.78 1.07
C ASN A 5 36.50 18.28 0.73
N ASP A 6 35.80 17.42 1.50
CA ASP A 6 35.74 15.98 1.23
C ASP A 6 34.89 15.64 0.00
N LEU A 7 34.07 16.60 -0.46
CA LEU A 7 33.26 16.48 -1.66
C LEU A 7 33.94 17.07 -2.90
N LEU A 8 35.07 17.75 -2.77
CA LEU A 8 35.76 18.34 -3.91
C LEU A 8 36.27 17.24 -4.83
N PHE A 9 35.81 17.23 -6.08
CA PHE A 9 36.34 16.36 -7.12
C PHE A 9 37.48 17.06 -7.87
N LEU A 10 37.17 18.16 -8.57
CA LEU A 10 38.13 18.80 -9.46
C LEU A 10 37.80 20.28 -9.67
N ILE A 11 38.82 21.11 -9.92
CA ILE A 11 38.66 22.48 -10.41
C ILE A 11 39.07 22.50 -11.89
N VAL A 12 38.14 22.82 -12.77
CA VAL A 12 38.35 22.90 -14.22
C VAL A 12 38.00 24.29 -14.72
N GLU A 13 38.75 24.82 -15.69
CA GLU A 13 38.59 26.19 -16.16
C GLU A 13 37.23 26.37 -16.85
N LYS A 14 36.75 25.35 -17.59
CA LYS A 14 35.47 25.45 -18.32
C LYS A 14 34.22 25.29 -17.46
N PHE A 15 34.27 24.53 -16.36
CA PHE A 15 33.07 24.19 -15.55
C PHE A 15 33.12 24.65 -14.09
N GLY A 16 34.22 25.26 -13.66
CA GLY A 16 34.40 25.74 -12.29
C GLY A 16 34.81 24.62 -11.33
N THR A 17 34.36 24.72 -10.09
CA THR A 17 34.70 23.77 -9.02
C THR A 17 33.64 22.70 -8.91
N LEU A 18 33.97 21.47 -9.28
CA LEU A 18 33.08 20.31 -9.28
C LEU A 18 33.12 19.58 -7.94
N TYR A 19 31.96 19.34 -7.36
CA TYR A 19 31.78 18.58 -6.12
C TYR A 19 30.97 17.31 -6.38
N TYR A 20 31.38 16.18 -5.79
CA TYR A 20 30.64 14.92 -5.82
C TYR A 20 29.19 15.12 -5.35
N HIS A 21 28.24 14.53 -6.08
CA HIS A 21 26.81 14.56 -5.78
C HIS A 21 26.26 13.15 -5.54
N ASN A 22 26.06 12.36 -6.60
CA ASN A 22 25.68 10.94 -6.51
C ASN A 22 26.74 10.04 -7.14
N VAL A 23 27.12 8.95 -6.48
CA VAL A 23 28.09 7.96 -6.97
C VAL A 23 27.36 6.70 -7.41
N TYR A 24 27.71 6.21 -8.60
CA TYR A 24 27.08 5.06 -9.25
C TYR A 24 28.02 3.86 -9.43
N SER A 25 29.33 4.08 -9.26
CA SER A 25 30.35 3.05 -9.27
C SER A 25 31.57 3.55 -8.49
N PHE A 26 32.14 2.66 -7.66
CA PHE A 26 33.29 2.94 -6.81
C PHE A 26 34.32 1.81 -6.90
N TYR A 27 35.58 2.15 -7.13
CA TYR A 27 36.72 1.22 -7.06
C TYR A 27 37.94 1.98 -6.54
N ASP A 28 38.22 1.83 -5.23
CA ASP A 28 39.14 2.65 -4.42
C ASP A 28 38.79 4.15 -4.38
N GLU A 29 38.23 4.70 -5.45
CA GLU A 29 37.66 6.04 -5.60
C GLU A 29 36.37 6.01 -6.47
N PRO A 30 35.54 7.07 -6.48
CA PRO A 30 34.36 7.15 -7.33
C PRO A 30 34.73 7.20 -8.83
N LEU A 31 34.29 6.22 -9.61
CA LEU A 31 34.59 6.12 -11.06
C LEU A 31 33.49 6.69 -11.95
N ILE A 32 32.24 6.56 -11.52
CA ILE A 32 31.08 7.05 -12.26
C ILE A 32 30.18 7.79 -11.27
N PHE A 33 29.93 9.07 -11.52
CA PHE A 33 29.17 9.90 -10.60
C PHE A 33 28.59 11.12 -11.30
N THR A 34 27.66 11.79 -10.63
CA THR A 34 27.30 13.17 -10.95
C THR A 34 28.03 14.14 -10.04
N ALA A 35 28.36 15.30 -10.59
CA ALA A 35 28.94 16.41 -9.86
C ALA A 35 28.09 17.66 -10.02
N LEU A 36 28.11 18.52 -8.99
CA LEU A 36 27.55 19.85 -9.01
C LEU A 36 28.68 20.86 -8.97
N ASN A 37 28.60 21.93 -9.77
CA ASN A 37 29.49 23.07 -9.56
C ASN A 37 28.95 24.04 -8.49
N GLU A 38 29.71 25.09 -8.20
CA GLU A 38 29.33 26.16 -7.26
C GLU A 38 28.03 26.88 -7.62
N TYR A 39 27.60 26.80 -8.88
CA TYR A 39 26.36 27.37 -9.40
C TYR A 39 25.19 26.37 -9.42
N GLY A 40 25.40 25.12 -8.97
CA GLY A 40 24.38 24.08 -8.98
C GLY A 40 24.10 23.48 -10.36
N GLN A 41 24.99 23.68 -11.34
CA GLN A 41 24.91 23.00 -12.63
C GLN A 41 25.38 21.56 -12.51
N LEU A 42 24.70 20.66 -13.22
CA LEU A 42 24.87 19.21 -13.08
C LEU A 42 25.75 18.65 -14.20
N PHE A 43 26.71 17.82 -13.83
CA PHE A 43 27.64 17.18 -14.74
C PHE A 43 27.65 15.67 -14.47
N PHE A 44 27.77 14.89 -15.53
CA PHE A 44 28.03 13.46 -15.46
C PHE A 44 29.52 13.22 -15.70
N CYS A 45 30.17 12.56 -14.75
CA CYS A 45 31.60 12.29 -14.74
C CYS A 45 31.83 10.78 -14.93
N TYR A 46 32.76 10.44 -15.83
CA TYR A 46 33.10 9.07 -16.16
C TYR A 46 34.62 8.91 -16.26
N GLY A 47 35.19 8.06 -15.40
CA GLY A 47 36.62 7.72 -15.40
C GLY A 47 36.98 6.80 -16.56
N LEU A 48 38.02 7.17 -17.32
CA LEU A 48 38.65 6.34 -18.35
C LEU A 48 39.85 5.55 -17.80
N GLY A 49 40.16 5.74 -16.52
CA GLY A 49 41.30 5.15 -15.83
C GLY A 49 42.63 5.85 -16.15
N CYS A 50 43.62 5.49 -15.35
CA CYS A 50 44.99 5.99 -15.46
C CYS A 50 45.79 5.24 -16.54
N ASP A 51 46.68 5.94 -17.22
CA ASP A 51 47.84 5.34 -17.89
C ASP A 51 49.13 5.63 -17.10
N GLU A 52 50.31 5.44 -17.71
CA GLU A 52 51.61 5.66 -17.06
C GLU A 52 51.85 7.13 -16.66
N HIS A 53 51.12 8.08 -17.26
CA HIS A 53 51.39 9.51 -17.11
C HIS A 53 50.17 10.31 -16.65
N ASP A 54 48.97 9.91 -17.06
CA ASP A 54 47.76 10.70 -16.93
C ASP A 54 46.60 9.89 -16.34
N ASP A 55 45.87 10.49 -15.41
CA ASP A 55 44.51 10.10 -15.06
C ASP A 55 43.49 10.83 -15.94
N ARG A 56 42.48 10.12 -16.46
CA ARG A 56 41.68 10.56 -17.61
C ARG A 56 40.18 10.50 -17.34
N TRP A 57 39.49 11.59 -17.63
CA TRP A 57 38.08 11.77 -17.32
C TRP A 57 37.28 12.33 -18.49
N LEU A 58 36.02 11.89 -18.59
CA LEU A 58 35.00 12.53 -19.41
C LEU A 58 33.99 13.23 -18.52
N ILE A 59 33.74 14.50 -18.80
CA ILE A 59 32.77 15.33 -18.08
C ILE A 59 31.74 15.85 -19.08
N ALA A 60 30.50 15.38 -18.94
CA ALA A 60 29.38 15.76 -19.80
C ALA A 60 28.38 16.62 -19.02
N PRO A 61 28.11 17.87 -19.46
CA PRO A 61 26.99 18.64 -18.92
C PRO A 61 25.69 17.85 -19.07
N THR A 62 24.85 17.84 -18.04
CA THR A 62 23.62 17.04 -18.05
C THR A 62 22.48 17.76 -17.36
N SER A 63 21.27 17.22 -17.46
CA SER A 63 20.07 17.76 -16.82
C SER A 63 19.57 16.82 -15.73
N GLN A 64 18.81 17.37 -14.78
CA GLN A 64 18.17 16.57 -13.74
C GLN A 64 17.26 15.48 -14.32
N GLU A 65 16.56 15.77 -15.42
CA GLU A 65 15.71 14.80 -16.12
C GLU A 65 16.53 13.59 -16.61
N ARG A 66 17.70 13.83 -17.20
CA ARG A 66 18.56 12.74 -17.68
C ARG A 66 19.15 11.92 -16.54
N VAL A 67 19.56 12.58 -15.46
CA VAL A 67 20.01 11.89 -14.24
C VAL A 67 18.91 11.05 -13.64
N ASN A 68 17.68 11.57 -13.57
CA ASN A 68 16.53 10.80 -13.11
C ASN A 68 16.30 9.56 -13.97
N ARG A 69 16.36 9.67 -15.31
CA ARG A 69 16.21 8.53 -16.23
C ARG A 69 17.34 7.50 -16.08
N LEU A 70 18.59 7.94 -15.84
CA LEU A 70 19.71 7.06 -15.53
C LEU A 70 19.44 6.30 -14.22
N GLU A 71 19.03 7.01 -13.17
CA GLU A 71 18.76 6.44 -11.85
C GLU A 71 17.54 5.51 -11.87
N GLN A 72 16.58 5.75 -12.77
CA GLN A 72 15.43 4.89 -13.06
C GLN A 72 15.76 3.69 -13.95
N LYS A 73 16.98 3.62 -14.51
CA LYS A 73 17.42 2.61 -15.49
C LYS A 73 16.65 2.66 -16.82
N ASP A 74 16.02 3.80 -17.12
CA ASP A 74 15.37 4.05 -18.41
C ASP A 74 16.37 4.37 -19.52
N ILE A 75 17.60 4.78 -19.14
CA ILE A 75 18.72 4.95 -20.06
C ILE A 75 20.00 4.31 -19.50
N PRO A 76 20.83 3.71 -20.36
CA PRO A 76 22.13 3.17 -20.00
C PRO A 76 23.17 4.28 -19.82
N ILE A 77 24.27 3.95 -19.16
CA ILE A 77 25.39 4.86 -18.85
C ILE A 77 25.91 5.55 -20.12
N ILE A 78 26.04 4.83 -21.24
CA ILE A 78 26.57 5.38 -22.49
C ILE A 78 25.76 6.56 -23.01
N LYS A 79 24.43 6.58 -22.77
CA LYS A 79 23.57 7.66 -23.24
C LYS A 79 23.86 8.95 -22.48
N MET A 80 24.41 8.91 -21.27
CA MET A 80 24.83 10.10 -20.53
C MET A 80 26.04 10.81 -21.15
N ILE A 81 26.91 10.05 -21.81
CA ILE A 81 28.09 10.53 -22.53
C ILE A 81 27.69 10.93 -23.96
N LYS A 82 27.07 10.02 -24.70
CA LYS A 82 26.62 10.19 -26.09
C LYS A 82 25.15 10.64 -26.13
N GLN A 83 24.88 11.85 -25.64
CA GLN A 83 23.50 12.35 -25.47
C GLN A 83 22.79 12.60 -26.81
N SER A 84 23.53 13.02 -27.83
CA SER A 84 23.05 13.31 -29.17
C SER A 84 24.16 13.14 -30.21
N ALA A 85 23.79 13.29 -31.48
CA ALA A 85 24.70 13.19 -32.62
C ALA A 85 25.81 14.28 -32.65
N SER A 86 25.64 15.37 -31.89
CA SER A 86 26.54 16.52 -31.84
C SER A 86 27.04 16.82 -30.42
N SER A 87 26.82 15.90 -29.47
CA SER A 87 27.26 16.09 -28.09
C SER A 87 28.77 16.27 -28.03
N LYS A 88 29.18 17.30 -27.30
CA LYS A 88 30.58 17.51 -26.89
C LYS A 88 30.70 17.17 -25.42
N VAL A 89 31.80 16.51 -25.07
CA VAL A 89 32.19 16.22 -23.69
C VAL A 89 33.53 16.88 -23.42
N LEU A 90 33.74 17.34 -22.19
CA LEU A 90 35.04 17.82 -21.76
C LEU A 90 35.90 16.60 -21.43
N PHE A 91 36.98 16.43 -22.16
CA PHE A 91 38.00 15.45 -21.86
C PHE A 91 39.07 16.12 -21.00
N VAL A 92 39.36 15.50 -19.86
CA VAL A 92 40.29 16.03 -18.88
C VAL A 92 41.37 15.00 -18.64
N LYS A 93 42.63 15.46 -18.65
CA LYS A 93 43.79 14.68 -18.21
C LYS A 93 44.44 15.35 -17.02
N ILE A 94 44.78 14.56 -16.02
CA ILE A 94 45.48 14.99 -14.82
C ILE A 94 46.82 14.27 -14.80
N LYS A 95 47.92 15.01 -14.93
CA LYS A 95 49.25 14.41 -14.90
C LYS A 95 49.55 13.85 -13.52
N LEU A 96 49.90 12.57 -13.44
CA LEU A 96 50.18 11.88 -12.17
C LEU A 96 51.41 12.46 -11.45
N GLU A 97 52.38 12.99 -12.19
CA GLU A 97 53.63 13.51 -11.63
C GLU A 97 53.45 14.81 -10.83
N ASN A 98 52.56 15.71 -11.28
CA ASN A 98 52.49 17.07 -10.76
C ASN A 98 51.05 17.62 -10.62
N GLY A 99 50.04 16.81 -10.93
CA GLY A 99 48.62 17.18 -10.85
C GLY A 99 48.19 18.22 -11.88
N VAL A 100 49.02 18.54 -12.89
CA VAL A 100 48.66 19.53 -13.92
C VAL A 100 47.50 19.00 -14.75
N ILE A 101 46.47 19.84 -14.89
CA ILE A 101 45.24 19.53 -15.62
C ILE A 101 45.35 20.06 -17.06
N SER A 102 45.01 19.23 -18.03
CA SER A 102 44.74 19.64 -19.41
C SER A 102 43.30 19.29 -19.79
N GLU A 103 42.62 20.22 -20.44
CA GLU A 103 41.20 20.11 -20.79
C GLU A 103 40.95 20.42 -22.27
N GLU A 104 40.16 19.58 -22.94
CA GLU A 104 39.74 19.80 -24.33
C GLU A 104 38.31 19.31 -24.57
N PHE A 105 37.55 20.00 -25.42
CA PHE A 105 36.24 19.52 -25.84
C PHE A 105 36.36 18.56 -27.02
N ILE A 106 35.87 17.33 -26.83
CA ILE A 106 35.85 16.30 -27.87
C ILE A 106 34.41 15.97 -28.24
N SER A 107 34.18 15.67 -29.52
CA SER A 107 32.93 15.07 -29.99
C SER A 107 32.73 13.69 -29.34
N ALA A 108 31.59 13.49 -28.68
CA ALA A 108 31.27 12.22 -28.02
C ALA A 108 31.19 11.03 -28.99
N LYS A 109 30.99 11.30 -30.29
CA LYS A 109 31.00 10.26 -31.35
C LYS A 109 32.40 9.73 -31.64
N ASP A 110 33.40 10.60 -31.54
CA ASP A 110 34.75 10.36 -32.03
C ASP A 110 35.71 9.96 -30.89
N LEU A 111 35.15 9.52 -29.75
CA LEU A 111 35.94 9.09 -28.59
C LEU A 111 36.74 7.83 -28.94
N PRO A 112 38.08 7.85 -28.87
CA PRO A 112 38.93 6.72 -29.24
C PRO A 112 39.04 5.64 -28.14
N TYR A 113 38.20 5.73 -27.11
CA TYR A 113 38.28 4.87 -25.92
C TYR A 113 37.18 3.80 -25.93
N LYS A 114 37.45 2.67 -25.28
CA LYS A 114 36.46 1.62 -25.06
C LYS A 114 35.36 2.16 -24.14
N MET A 115 34.14 2.22 -24.66
CA MET A 115 32.97 2.66 -23.93
C MET A 115 32.24 1.48 -23.28
N PRO A 116 31.41 1.72 -22.25
CA PRO A 116 30.44 0.74 -21.76
C PRO A 116 29.57 0.19 -22.88
N ASN A 117 29.07 -1.04 -22.71
CA ASN A 117 28.08 -1.61 -23.60
C ASN A 117 26.82 -0.72 -23.65
N ASP A 118 26.12 -0.78 -24.78
CA ASP A 118 24.95 0.06 -25.04
C ASP A 118 23.74 -0.24 -24.13
N ASP A 119 23.77 -1.32 -23.36
CA ASP A 119 22.73 -1.78 -22.45
C ASP A 119 23.13 -1.68 -20.96
N LEU A 120 24.35 -1.21 -20.65
CA LEU A 120 24.84 -1.17 -19.27
C LEU A 120 24.17 -0.04 -18.47
N CYS A 121 23.35 -0.41 -17.49
CA CYS A 121 22.73 0.49 -16.50
C CYS A 121 23.50 0.50 -15.18
N ILE A 122 23.22 1.50 -14.33
CA ILE A 122 23.80 1.59 -12.99
C ILE A 122 23.26 0.47 -12.08
N SER A 123 24.09 0.02 -11.14
CA SER A 123 23.72 -0.96 -10.10
C SER A 123 23.53 -0.34 -8.72
N GLU A 124 24.06 0.85 -8.48
CA GLU A 124 23.98 1.56 -7.20
C GLU A 124 23.82 3.07 -7.45
N ASN A 125 23.33 3.77 -6.44
CA ASN A 125 23.11 5.21 -6.46
C ASN A 125 23.33 5.78 -5.05
N VAL A 126 24.60 5.90 -4.65
CA VAL A 126 25.01 6.39 -3.34
C VAL A 126 24.93 7.92 -3.30
N ASN A 127 24.11 8.45 -2.39
CA ASN A 127 24.02 9.88 -2.11
C ASN A 127 25.27 10.36 -1.36
N TYR A 128 26.24 10.88 -2.10
CA TYR A 128 27.57 11.17 -1.56
C TYR A 128 27.62 12.52 -0.81
N ASP A 129 26.84 13.50 -1.27
CA ASP A 129 26.76 14.82 -0.63
C ASP A 129 25.80 14.90 0.56
N GLY A 130 25.05 13.83 0.84
CA GLY A 130 24.12 13.76 1.95
C GLY A 130 22.84 14.59 1.78
N LYS A 131 22.59 15.21 0.62
CA LYS A 131 21.44 16.12 0.41
C LYS A 131 20.16 15.44 -0.05
N ARG A 132 20.21 14.17 -0.48
CA ARG A 132 19.02 13.41 -0.89
C ARG A 132 17.97 13.37 0.23
N ARG A 133 16.74 13.76 -0.11
CA ARG A 133 15.61 13.84 0.83
C ARG A 133 14.75 12.57 0.88
N PHE A 134 14.94 11.69 -0.09
CA PHE A 134 14.21 10.44 -0.26
C PHE A 134 15.12 9.23 -0.05
N SER A 135 14.51 8.07 0.17
CA SER A 135 15.20 6.82 0.51
C SER A 135 14.79 5.64 -0.36
N HIS A 136 13.61 5.75 -0.96
CA HIS A 136 12.99 4.74 -1.80
C HIS A 136 12.25 5.46 -2.92
N ARG A 137 11.92 4.71 -3.96
CA ARG A 137 10.92 5.12 -4.94
C ARG A 137 9.86 4.05 -5.08
N ILE A 138 8.65 4.51 -5.36
CA ILE A 138 7.55 3.66 -5.77
C ILE A 138 7.30 3.97 -7.24
N ARG A 139 7.45 2.96 -8.09
CA ARG A 139 7.18 3.05 -9.52
C ARG A 139 5.81 2.43 -9.78
N ILE A 140 4.93 3.21 -10.40
CA ILE A 140 3.68 2.73 -10.98
C ILE A 140 3.80 2.91 -12.49
N ALA A 141 3.78 1.81 -13.21
CA ALA A 141 3.85 1.80 -14.66
C ALA A 141 2.70 0.98 -15.23
N LYS A 142 2.22 1.32 -16.41
CA LYS A 142 1.29 0.48 -17.17
C LYS A 142 2.11 -0.34 -18.16
N LYS A 143 1.78 -1.61 -18.37
CA LYS A 143 2.45 -2.41 -19.41
C LYS A 143 1.97 -2.03 -20.81
N SER A 144 0.74 -1.54 -20.95
CA SER A 144 0.21 -0.96 -22.19
C SER A 144 0.67 0.48 -22.42
N ASP A 145 0.73 0.95 -23.66
CA ASP A 145 1.03 2.35 -24.04
C ASP A 145 -0.02 3.39 -23.62
N ASN A 146 -1.12 2.97 -22.99
CA ASN A 146 -2.17 3.87 -22.55
C ASN A 146 -1.78 4.60 -21.25
N ASP A 147 -2.26 5.83 -21.10
CA ASP A 147 -2.11 6.59 -19.86
C ASP A 147 -2.84 5.93 -18.68
N ILE A 148 -2.38 6.22 -17.46
CA ILE A 148 -3.04 5.86 -16.21
C ILE A 148 -3.87 7.06 -15.75
N MET A 149 -5.16 6.85 -15.49
CA MET A 149 -6.04 7.88 -14.93
C MET A 149 -5.57 8.29 -13.53
N SER A 150 -5.65 9.59 -13.23
CA SER A 150 -5.20 10.16 -11.94
C SER A 150 -5.88 9.52 -10.74
N GLU A 151 -7.18 9.23 -10.85
CA GLU A 151 -7.98 8.57 -9.81
C GLU A 151 -7.44 7.17 -9.50
N THR A 152 -7.19 6.36 -10.55
CA THR A 152 -6.62 5.02 -10.41
C THR A 152 -5.23 5.07 -9.79
N LEU A 153 -4.41 6.02 -10.23
CA LEU A 153 -3.06 6.23 -9.73
C LEU A 153 -3.03 6.54 -8.22
N ASN A 154 -3.91 7.44 -7.79
CA ASN A 154 -4.06 7.80 -6.38
C ASN A 154 -4.53 6.61 -5.55
N GLN A 155 -5.51 5.85 -6.04
CA GLN A 155 -6.02 4.66 -5.37
C GLN A 155 -4.93 3.58 -5.24
N VAL A 156 -4.21 3.27 -6.31
CA VAL A 156 -3.11 2.29 -6.28
C VAL A 156 -2.05 2.73 -5.28
N SER A 157 -1.64 3.99 -5.30
CA SER A 157 -0.65 4.53 -4.36
C SER A 157 -1.11 4.40 -2.90
N GLU A 158 -2.37 4.74 -2.62
CA GLU A 158 -2.97 4.64 -1.29
C GLU A 158 -3.00 3.19 -0.80
N TYR A 159 -3.58 2.28 -1.58
CA TYR A 159 -3.72 0.87 -1.20
C TYR A 159 -2.36 0.17 -1.11
N PHE A 160 -1.40 0.51 -1.98
CA PHE A 160 -0.03 -0.03 -1.91
C PHE A 160 0.68 0.41 -0.63
N GLY A 161 0.54 1.69 -0.25
CA GLY A 161 1.06 2.20 1.01
C GLY A 161 0.40 1.52 2.22
N GLN A 162 -0.92 1.34 2.21
CA GLN A 162 -1.64 0.63 3.27
C GLN A 162 -1.19 -0.83 3.38
N PHE A 163 -1.06 -1.52 2.25
CA PHE A 163 -0.56 -2.89 2.15
C PHE A 163 0.80 -3.03 2.85
N CYS A 164 1.79 -2.23 2.44
CA CYS A 164 3.15 -2.32 3.00
C CYS A 164 3.15 -2.06 4.51
N ARG A 165 2.42 -1.03 4.98
CA ARG A 165 2.34 -0.70 6.41
C ARG A 165 1.68 -1.80 7.23
N HIS A 166 0.56 -2.34 6.76
CA HIS A 166 -0.18 -3.35 7.50
C HIS A 166 0.57 -4.68 7.56
N TYR A 167 1.19 -5.08 6.44
CA TYR A 167 1.96 -6.30 6.39
C TYR A 167 3.17 -6.25 7.33
N LEU A 168 3.96 -5.17 7.25
CA LEU A 168 5.13 -5.00 8.11
C LEU A 168 4.77 -4.85 9.59
N ARG A 169 3.66 -4.17 9.92
CA ARG A 169 3.21 -4.00 11.31
C ARG A 169 2.88 -5.34 11.98
N LYS A 170 2.42 -6.33 11.23
CA LYS A 170 2.16 -7.69 11.73
C LYS A 170 3.44 -8.47 12.07
N HIS A 171 4.58 -7.98 11.62
CA HIS A 171 5.92 -8.46 11.99
C HIS A 171 6.66 -7.45 12.88
N ASP A 172 5.92 -6.61 13.63
CA ASP A 172 6.47 -5.59 14.55
C ASP A 172 7.39 -4.54 13.88
N ILE A 173 7.27 -4.36 12.56
CA ILE A 173 8.00 -3.34 11.80
C ILE A 173 7.06 -2.17 11.47
N SER A 174 7.24 -1.07 12.20
CA SER A 174 6.56 0.20 11.92
C SER A 174 7.30 0.98 10.83
N VAL A 175 6.62 1.28 9.73
CA VAL A 175 7.15 2.14 8.66
C VAL A 175 6.11 3.15 8.19
N GLN A 176 6.57 4.34 7.84
CA GLN A 176 5.77 5.38 7.21
C GLN A 176 6.47 5.85 5.94
N PHE A 177 5.71 5.98 4.84
CA PHE A 177 6.20 6.48 3.57
C PHE A 177 5.70 7.91 3.37
N TYR A 178 6.62 8.87 3.32
CA TYR A 178 6.31 10.28 3.07
C TYR A 178 6.69 10.64 1.64
N PRO A 179 5.73 10.99 0.77
CA PRO A 179 6.02 11.52 -0.56
C PRO A 179 6.95 12.73 -0.48
N GLN A 180 7.96 12.77 -1.34
CA GLN A 180 8.90 13.90 -1.43
C GLN A 180 8.72 14.65 -2.75
N ASP A 181 8.72 13.94 -3.86
CA ASP A 181 8.51 14.49 -5.19
C ASP A 181 8.07 13.40 -6.19
N ALA A 182 7.76 13.82 -7.41
CA ALA A 182 7.46 12.96 -8.54
C ALA A 182 8.45 13.23 -9.68
N VAL A 183 8.71 12.21 -10.49
CA VAL A 183 9.62 12.27 -11.64
C VAL A 183 8.84 12.06 -12.93
N ASN A 184 9.13 12.87 -13.96
CA ASN A 184 8.56 12.73 -15.29
C ASN A 184 8.98 11.41 -15.96
N GLY A 185 8.03 10.71 -16.59
CA GLY A 185 8.21 9.36 -17.16
C GLY A 185 7.09 8.43 -16.69
N SER A 186 7.32 7.11 -16.65
CA SER A 186 6.44 6.21 -15.87
C SER A 186 6.24 6.81 -14.48
N PHE A 187 5.02 6.85 -13.94
CA PHE A 187 4.73 7.60 -12.73
C PHE A 187 5.53 7.06 -11.54
N VAL A 188 6.59 7.79 -11.17
CA VAL A 188 7.49 7.44 -10.07
C VAL A 188 7.41 8.53 -9.04
N TYR A 189 7.09 8.15 -7.81
CA TYR A 189 7.11 9.05 -6.67
C TYR A 189 8.18 8.58 -5.69
N ARG A 190 9.08 9.50 -5.36
CA ARG A 190 10.16 9.25 -4.42
C ARG A 190 9.62 9.49 -3.02
N VAL A 191 9.92 8.56 -2.13
CA VAL A 191 9.41 8.56 -0.76
C VAL A 191 10.55 8.49 0.24
N LYS A 192 10.33 9.15 1.38
CA LYS A 192 11.12 8.95 2.58
C LYS A 192 10.43 7.90 3.44
N ALA A 193 11.02 6.71 3.53
CA ALA A 193 10.63 5.72 4.50
C ALA A 193 11.21 6.13 5.86
N LYS A 194 10.37 6.21 6.87
CA LYS A 194 10.79 6.42 8.26
C LYS A 194 10.33 5.22 9.07
N SER A 195 11.26 4.58 9.76
CA SER A 195 10.96 3.52 10.71
C SER A 195 11.49 3.90 12.09
N ASP A 196 10.92 3.30 13.14
CA ASP A 196 11.48 3.41 14.50
C ASP A 196 12.84 2.69 14.58
N ASN A 197 13.08 1.72 13.69
CA ASN A 197 14.36 1.03 13.54
C ASN A 197 14.70 0.82 12.05
N ASP A 198 15.42 1.78 11.46
CA ASP A 198 15.78 1.76 10.04
C ASP A 198 16.60 0.55 9.62
N LYS A 199 17.45 0.00 10.51
CA LYS A 199 18.23 -1.21 10.21
C LYS A 199 17.34 -2.44 10.11
N LEU A 200 16.39 -2.59 11.03
CA LEU A 200 15.43 -3.68 11.03
C LEU A 200 14.57 -3.64 9.76
N PHE A 201 14.07 -2.45 9.40
CA PHE A 201 13.29 -2.28 8.17
C PHE A 201 14.09 -2.66 6.91
N ARG A 202 15.34 -2.18 6.78
CA ARG A 202 16.20 -2.46 5.61
C ARG A 202 16.65 -3.91 5.50
N HIS A 203 16.67 -4.66 6.60
CA HIS A 203 17.04 -6.08 6.58
C HIS A 203 15.81 -6.99 6.57
N GLU A 204 15.10 -7.08 7.68
CA GLU A 204 13.96 -7.99 7.83
C GLU A 204 12.75 -7.51 7.03
N GLY A 205 12.46 -6.21 7.05
CA GLY A 205 11.35 -5.65 6.30
C GLY A 205 11.47 -5.87 4.79
N TYR A 206 12.67 -5.69 4.23
CA TYR A 206 12.92 -5.98 2.81
C TYR A 206 12.74 -7.47 2.50
N GLN A 207 13.20 -8.37 3.38
CA GLN A 207 13.01 -9.81 3.19
C GLN A 207 11.53 -10.19 3.21
N ILE A 208 10.77 -9.69 4.19
CA ILE A 208 9.32 -9.92 4.32
C ILE A 208 8.58 -9.44 3.07
N LEU A 209 8.85 -8.21 2.61
CA LEU A 209 8.22 -7.65 1.42
C LEU A 209 8.60 -8.44 0.16
N SER A 210 9.86 -8.89 0.02
CA SER A 210 10.29 -9.64 -1.16
C SER A 210 9.60 -10.99 -1.31
N ARG A 211 9.17 -11.62 -0.21
CA ARG A 211 8.41 -12.88 -0.24
C ARG A 211 7.01 -12.72 -0.83
N VAL A 212 6.46 -11.50 -0.87
CA VAL A 212 5.15 -11.24 -1.50
C VAL A 212 5.20 -11.52 -3.00
N THR A 213 6.37 -11.46 -3.64
CA THR A 213 6.52 -11.78 -5.08
C THR A 213 6.56 -13.30 -5.33
N SER A 214 6.60 -14.14 -4.30
CA SER A 214 6.48 -15.60 -4.38
C SER A 214 5.04 -16.02 -4.09
N ASN A 215 4.38 -16.68 -5.06
CA ASN A 215 2.97 -17.10 -4.93
C ASN A 215 2.78 -18.01 -3.70
N GLU A 216 3.62 -19.03 -3.54
CA GLU A 216 3.49 -20.01 -2.46
C GLU A 216 3.67 -19.39 -1.07
N ASP A 217 4.69 -18.55 -0.90
CA ASP A 217 4.96 -17.89 0.38
C ASP A 217 3.88 -16.88 0.72
N PHE A 218 3.44 -16.10 -0.28
CA PHE A 218 2.43 -15.07 -0.06
C PHE A 218 1.09 -15.69 0.32
N VAL A 219 0.61 -16.72 -0.39
CA VAL A 219 -0.64 -17.41 -0.07
C VAL A 219 -0.60 -18.03 1.34
N LYS A 220 0.55 -18.58 1.78
CA LYS A 220 0.73 -19.05 3.17
C LYS A 220 0.60 -17.91 4.18
N SER A 221 1.16 -16.73 3.90
CA SER A 221 1.02 -15.54 4.75
C SER A 221 -0.43 -15.03 4.79
N LEU A 222 -1.16 -15.08 3.68
CA LEU A 222 -2.58 -14.76 3.64
C LEU A 222 -3.40 -15.71 4.54
N ALA A 223 -3.15 -17.02 4.47
CA ALA A 223 -3.83 -18.01 5.29
C ALA A 223 -3.55 -17.85 6.80
N LYS A 224 -2.37 -17.34 7.15
CA LYS A 224 -1.99 -16.99 8.54
C LYS A 224 -2.59 -15.67 9.03
N GLN A 225 -3.38 -14.97 8.21
CA GLN A 225 -3.98 -13.67 8.54
C GLN A 225 -2.95 -12.59 8.92
N GLU A 226 -1.75 -12.67 8.31
CA GLU A 226 -0.67 -11.69 8.47
C GLU A 226 -1.00 -10.37 7.75
N ILE A 227 -2.09 -10.31 7.00
CA ILE A 227 -2.57 -9.11 6.32
C ILE A 227 -4.10 -9.09 6.19
N ASP A 228 -4.68 -7.89 6.10
CA ASP A 228 -6.11 -7.74 5.79
C ASP A 228 -6.36 -8.08 4.32
N LEU A 229 -7.08 -9.19 4.09
CA LEU A 229 -7.37 -9.71 2.75
C LEU A 229 -8.12 -8.69 1.88
N ARG A 230 -8.91 -7.78 2.47
CA ARG A 230 -9.67 -6.76 1.71
C ARG A 230 -8.72 -5.73 1.08
N ILE A 231 -7.66 -5.36 1.78
CA ILE A 231 -6.64 -4.43 1.27
C ILE A 231 -5.88 -5.08 0.13
N VAL A 232 -5.49 -6.35 0.30
CA VAL A 232 -4.84 -7.12 -0.75
C VAL A 232 -5.74 -7.22 -1.97
N ARG A 233 -7.00 -7.64 -1.78
CA ARG A 233 -7.94 -7.83 -2.89
C ARG A 233 -8.20 -6.55 -3.66
N LYS A 234 -8.38 -5.41 -2.97
CA LYS A 234 -8.58 -4.10 -3.62
C LYS A 234 -7.34 -3.66 -4.39
N LEU A 235 -6.15 -3.77 -3.80
CA LEU A 235 -4.90 -3.45 -4.48
C LEU A 235 -4.71 -4.34 -5.72
N PHE A 236 -4.98 -5.63 -5.58
CA PHE A 236 -4.79 -6.63 -6.63
C PHE A 236 -5.83 -6.44 -7.75
N ASP A 237 -7.06 -6.03 -7.42
CA ASP A 237 -8.06 -5.64 -8.41
C ASP A 237 -7.61 -4.44 -9.24
N LEU A 238 -7.12 -3.39 -8.57
CA LEU A 238 -6.65 -2.18 -9.24
C LEU A 238 -5.48 -2.49 -10.18
N ILE A 239 -4.53 -3.30 -9.71
CA ILE A 239 -3.39 -3.75 -10.52
C ILE A 239 -3.84 -4.59 -11.71
N GLY A 240 -4.62 -5.64 -11.46
CA GLY A 240 -5.02 -6.61 -12.48
C GLY A 240 -5.95 -6.03 -13.55
N SER A 241 -6.94 -5.23 -13.15
CA SER A 241 -7.94 -4.64 -14.04
C SER A 241 -7.40 -3.49 -14.88
N ASN A 242 -6.34 -2.81 -14.43
CA ASN A 242 -5.75 -1.68 -15.14
C ASN A 242 -4.39 -1.99 -15.79
N ASP A 243 -3.89 -3.22 -15.68
CA ASP A 243 -2.60 -3.65 -16.25
C ASP A 243 -1.40 -2.83 -15.73
N ILE A 244 -1.40 -2.62 -14.41
CA ILE A 244 -0.43 -1.77 -13.71
C ILE A 244 0.64 -2.62 -13.01
N GLU A 245 1.91 -2.35 -13.26
CA GLU A 245 3.03 -2.84 -12.46
C GLU A 245 3.34 -1.86 -11.33
N VAL A 246 3.51 -2.38 -10.11
CA VAL A 246 3.91 -1.59 -8.93
C VAL A 246 5.20 -2.13 -8.33
N GLN A 247 6.21 -1.27 -8.20
CA GLN A 247 7.52 -1.63 -7.63
C GLN A 247 7.88 -0.72 -6.46
N LEU A 248 8.42 -1.30 -5.39
CA LEU A 248 9.15 -0.57 -4.34
C LEU A 248 10.65 -0.82 -4.51
N ILE A 249 11.44 0.24 -4.65
CA ILE A 249 12.87 0.17 -4.96
C ILE A 249 13.66 0.96 -3.92
N ASP A 250 14.74 0.38 -3.41
CA ASP A 250 15.70 1.08 -2.55
C ASP A 250 16.57 2.03 -3.40
N GLU A 251 16.65 3.29 -3.02
CA GLU A 251 17.35 4.31 -3.83
C GLU A 251 18.87 4.24 -3.73
N VAL A 252 19.43 3.49 -2.77
CA VAL A 252 20.89 3.34 -2.62
C VAL A 252 21.39 2.16 -3.43
N SER A 253 20.83 0.97 -3.19
CA SER A 253 21.23 -0.26 -3.88
C SER A 253 20.54 -0.45 -5.24
N THR A 254 19.58 0.40 -5.59
CA THR A 254 18.72 0.26 -6.79
C THR A 254 17.99 -1.08 -6.91
N ARG A 255 17.95 -1.85 -5.81
CA ARG A 255 17.31 -3.17 -5.74
C ARG A 255 15.80 -3.01 -5.63
N THR A 256 15.07 -3.75 -6.45
CA THR A 256 13.63 -3.93 -6.29
C THR A 256 13.36 -4.79 -5.06
N ILE A 257 12.69 -4.21 -4.07
CA ILE A 257 12.33 -4.85 -2.80
C ILE A 257 11.05 -5.67 -2.98
N LEU A 258 10.07 -5.10 -3.68
CA LEU A 258 8.76 -5.69 -3.95
C LEU A 258 8.39 -5.38 -5.39
N ASN A 259 8.00 -6.40 -6.15
CA ASN A 259 7.38 -6.24 -7.46
C ASN A 259 6.00 -6.92 -7.47
N LEU A 260 4.99 -6.18 -7.91
CA LEU A 260 3.63 -6.66 -8.14
C LEU A 260 3.29 -6.48 -9.62
N GLU A 261 3.47 -7.54 -10.40
CA GLU A 261 3.12 -7.57 -11.82
C GLU A 261 1.63 -7.93 -12.03
N PRO A 262 0.98 -7.40 -13.09
CA PRO A 262 -0.42 -7.71 -13.39
C PRO A 262 -0.70 -9.21 -13.52
N GLU A 263 0.18 -9.95 -14.19
CA GLU A 263 0.06 -11.38 -14.43
C GLU A 263 0.17 -12.17 -13.13
N TYR A 264 1.14 -11.81 -12.29
CA TYR A 264 1.31 -12.40 -10.96
C TYR A 264 0.06 -12.19 -10.10
N VAL A 265 -0.41 -10.95 -10.03
CA VAL A 265 -1.57 -10.56 -9.23
C VAL A 265 -2.83 -11.33 -9.69
N LYS A 266 -3.10 -11.40 -11.00
CA LYS A 266 -4.22 -12.16 -11.56
C LYS A 266 -4.18 -13.64 -11.18
N ALA A 267 -2.99 -14.24 -11.07
CA ALA A 267 -2.84 -15.64 -10.69
C ALA A 267 -3.13 -15.89 -9.19
N VAL A 268 -2.94 -14.90 -8.32
CA VAL A 268 -3.15 -15.02 -6.86
C VAL A 268 -4.58 -14.68 -6.45
N VAL A 269 -5.29 -13.84 -7.21
CA VAL A 269 -6.67 -13.40 -6.90
C VAL A 269 -7.63 -14.55 -6.57
N PRO A 270 -7.68 -15.68 -7.31
CA PRO A 270 -8.58 -16.78 -6.95
C PRO A 270 -8.36 -17.33 -5.54
N ALA A 271 -7.10 -17.48 -5.11
CA ALA A 271 -6.80 -17.94 -3.75
C ALA A 271 -7.19 -16.90 -2.69
N ILE A 272 -7.09 -15.60 -3.01
CA ILE A 272 -7.58 -14.53 -2.13
C ILE A 272 -9.11 -14.59 -2.02
N ASP A 273 -9.82 -14.78 -3.14
CA ASP A 273 -11.28 -14.85 -3.17
C ASP A 273 -11.80 -16.06 -2.37
N ASP A 274 -11.14 -17.22 -2.49
CA ASP A 274 -11.45 -18.41 -1.68
C ASP A 274 -11.28 -18.14 -0.17
N LEU A 275 -10.20 -17.45 0.22
CA LEU A 275 -9.97 -17.07 1.62
C LEU A 275 -10.98 -16.01 2.10
N LEU A 276 -11.33 -15.04 1.24
CA LEU A 276 -12.30 -13.99 1.55
C LEU A 276 -13.69 -14.55 1.81
N GLY A 277 -14.07 -15.66 1.17
CA GLY A 277 -15.34 -16.34 1.42
C GLY A 277 -15.54 -16.81 2.87
N THR A 278 -14.50 -16.77 3.70
CA THR A 278 -14.56 -17.11 5.14
C THR A 278 -13.98 -16.01 6.04
N TYR A 279 -13.62 -14.85 5.47
CA TYR A 279 -12.88 -13.80 6.18
C TYR A 279 -13.79 -12.75 6.81
N LEU A 280 -13.65 -12.55 8.13
CA LEU A 280 -14.24 -11.42 8.84
C LEU A 280 -13.17 -10.46 9.34
N ASP A 281 -13.39 -9.18 9.11
CA ASP A 281 -12.65 -8.15 9.83
C ASP A 281 -13.38 -7.78 11.13
N SER A 282 -12.59 -7.36 12.12
CA SER A 282 -13.14 -6.90 13.39
C SER A 282 -14.20 -5.80 13.24
N THR A 283 -14.19 -4.95 12.21
CA THR A 283 -15.23 -3.91 12.04
C THR A 283 -16.58 -4.46 11.57
N MET A 284 -16.61 -5.69 11.03
CA MET A 284 -17.83 -6.33 10.51
C MET A 284 -18.64 -7.04 11.59
N VAL A 285 -18.04 -7.28 12.76
CA VAL A 285 -18.70 -7.97 13.88
C VAL A 285 -19.40 -6.95 14.78
N PRO A 286 -20.73 -6.96 14.88
CA PRO A 286 -21.47 -6.03 15.72
C PRO A 286 -21.08 -6.18 17.20
N GLN A 287 -21.12 -5.06 17.93
CA GLN A 287 -20.81 -5.01 19.37
C GLN A 287 -21.99 -4.55 20.23
N ALA A 288 -23.09 -4.14 19.59
CA ALA A 288 -24.32 -3.70 20.25
C ALA A 288 -25.21 -4.92 20.54
N ASP A 289 -25.24 -5.39 21.78
CA ASP A 289 -25.93 -6.63 22.19
C ASP A 289 -27.46 -6.53 22.33
N ASN A 290 -28.01 -5.31 22.36
CA ASN A 290 -29.42 -5.08 22.62
C ASN A 290 -30.13 -4.45 21.39
N LEU A 291 -31.06 -5.19 20.78
CA LEU A 291 -31.79 -4.76 19.59
C LEU A 291 -32.77 -3.60 19.85
N ASP A 292 -33.38 -3.51 21.03
CA ASP A 292 -34.30 -2.42 21.39
C ASP A 292 -33.57 -1.07 21.47
N ARG A 293 -32.33 -1.07 21.98
CA ARG A 293 -31.45 0.10 21.95
C ARG A 293 -31.00 0.45 20.55
N LEU A 294 -30.83 -0.54 19.67
CA LEU A 294 -30.55 -0.31 18.24
C LEU A 294 -31.74 0.39 17.57
N LYS A 295 -32.97 -0.05 17.83
CA LYS A 295 -34.18 0.66 17.39
C LYS A 295 -34.23 2.08 17.95
N THR A 296 -33.95 2.25 19.24
CA THR A 296 -33.94 3.57 19.90
C THR A 296 -32.92 4.50 19.24
N TYR A 297 -31.72 4.01 18.91
CA TYR A 297 -30.71 4.74 18.14
C TYR A 297 -31.30 5.26 16.82
N LEU A 298 -31.95 4.39 16.04
CA LEU A 298 -32.56 4.78 14.76
C LEU A 298 -33.68 5.81 14.93
N SER A 299 -34.54 5.66 15.94
CA SER A 299 -35.59 6.63 16.26
C SER A 299 -35.02 8.00 16.66
N ILE A 300 -33.85 8.06 17.31
CA ILE A 300 -33.18 9.32 17.63
C ILE A 300 -32.55 9.94 16.39
N VAL A 301 -31.92 9.14 15.51
CA VAL A 301 -31.38 9.64 14.22
C VAL A 301 -32.48 10.29 13.39
N ASP A 302 -33.68 9.68 13.33
CA ASP A 302 -34.85 10.23 12.63
C ASP A 302 -35.23 11.63 13.14
N ARG A 303 -35.20 11.84 14.47
CA ARG A 303 -35.69 13.06 15.12
C ARG A 303 -34.63 14.15 15.29
N LYS A 304 -33.42 13.79 15.71
CA LYS A 304 -32.37 14.71 16.19
C LYS A 304 -31.08 14.69 15.34
N LYS A 305 -30.94 13.75 14.39
CA LYS A 305 -29.73 13.46 13.59
C LYS A 305 -28.48 13.04 14.39
N ILE A 306 -28.28 13.53 15.61
CA ILE A 306 -27.13 13.19 16.49
C ILE A 306 -27.66 12.42 17.71
N VAL A 307 -27.03 11.29 18.00
CA VAL A 307 -27.36 10.42 19.14
C VAL A 307 -26.32 10.59 20.23
N THR A 308 -26.75 10.85 21.47
CA THR A 308 -25.85 10.97 22.62
C THR A 308 -25.92 9.75 23.55
N ALA A 309 -24.95 9.65 24.46
CA ALA A 309 -24.89 8.60 25.47
C ALA A 309 -26.10 8.64 26.42
N GLU A 310 -26.53 9.86 26.76
CA GLU A 310 -27.69 10.11 27.60
C GLU A 310 -28.99 9.68 26.91
N ASP A 311 -29.16 9.98 25.61
CA ASP A 311 -30.36 9.58 24.86
C ASP A 311 -30.52 8.05 24.80
N LEU A 312 -29.43 7.27 24.82
CA LEU A 312 -29.44 5.81 24.76
C LEU A 312 -29.37 5.12 26.13
N GLY A 313 -29.05 5.86 27.20
CA GLY A 313 -28.80 5.29 28.53
C GLY A 313 -27.61 4.34 28.56
N VAL A 314 -26.51 4.70 27.90
CA VAL A 314 -25.30 3.87 27.76
C VAL A 314 -24.03 4.68 28.02
N ASP A 315 -22.89 4.00 28.18
CA ASP A 315 -21.58 4.68 28.24
C ASP A 315 -21.29 5.39 26.90
N PRO A 316 -20.58 6.54 26.89
CA PRO A 316 -20.26 7.28 25.66
C PRO A 316 -19.58 6.44 24.56
N ARG A 317 -18.75 5.47 24.94
CA ARG A 317 -18.10 4.54 24.00
C ARG A 317 -19.10 3.64 23.26
N GLN A 318 -20.22 3.30 23.90
CA GLN A 318 -21.22 2.37 23.35
C GLN A 318 -22.08 3.02 22.27
N VAL A 319 -22.19 4.35 22.24
CA VAL A 319 -22.89 5.08 21.16
C VAL A 319 -22.30 4.71 19.79
N ASN A 320 -20.97 4.64 19.70
CA ASN A 320 -20.29 4.21 18.47
C ASN A 320 -20.61 2.75 18.12
N TYR A 321 -20.74 1.86 19.10
CA TYR A 321 -21.09 0.46 18.84
C TYR A 321 -22.48 0.31 18.22
N TYR A 322 -23.45 1.09 18.67
CA TYR A 322 -24.79 1.12 18.07
C TYR A 322 -24.77 1.72 16.66
N ARG A 323 -24.05 2.83 16.46
CA ARG A 323 -23.86 3.40 15.12
C ARG A 323 -23.25 2.37 14.16
N ASP A 324 -22.17 1.74 14.57
CA ASP A 324 -21.42 0.81 13.73
C ASP A 324 -22.25 -0.46 13.44
N ALA A 325 -23.04 -0.95 14.41
CA ALA A 325 -24.00 -2.03 14.17
C ALA A 325 -25.09 -1.63 13.16
N CYS A 326 -25.64 -0.41 13.23
CA CYS A 326 -26.59 0.10 12.25
C CYS A 326 -25.98 0.21 10.84
N LYS A 327 -24.68 0.51 10.73
CA LYS A 327 -23.95 0.51 9.45
C LYS A 327 -23.79 -0.90 8.90
N VAL A 328 -23.37 -1.86 9.73
CA VAL A 328 -23.25 -3.28 9.34
C VAL A 328 -24.57 -3.83 8.82
N LEU A 329 -25.68 -3.41 9.43
CA LEU A 329 -27.04 -3.80 9.01
C LEU A 329 -27.61 -2.95 7.86
N SER A 330 -26.84 -2.03 7.27
CA SER A 330 -27.32 -1.11 6.21
C SER A 330 -28.58 -0.32 6.58
N LEU A 331 -28.79 -0.04 7.87
CA LEU A 331 -29.92 0.75 8.38
C LEU A 331 -29.61 2.25 8.38
N ILE A 332 -28.32 2.61 8.31
CA ILE A 332 -27.87 3.98 8.12
C ILE A 332 -26.82 4.07 7.02
N HIS A 333 -26.78 5.21 6.34
CA HIS A 333 -25.73 5.57 5.41
C HIS A 333 -24.43 5.94 6.13
N ASP A 334 -23.32 6.00 5.40
CA ASP A 334 -22.01 6.36 5.97
C ASP A 334 -21.96 7.77 6.57
N TYR A 335 -22.73 8.69 5.99
CA TYR A 335 -22.95 10.05 6.48
C TYR A 335 -24.02 10.12 7.59
N SER A 336 -24.35 8.98 8.21
CA SER A 336 -25.15 8.84 9.44
C SER A 336 -26.61 9.28 9.34
N THR A 337 -27.25 9.12 8.17
CA THR A 337 -28.71 9.25 8.02
C THR A 337 -29.37 7.89 7.80
N LEU A 338 -30.66 7.78 8.08
CA LEU A 338 -31.41 6.54 7.88
C LEU A 338 -31.48 6.14 6.39
N THR A 339 -31.39 4.84 6.12
CA THR A 339 -31.82 4.25 4.86
C THR A 339 -33.35 4.04 4.88
N PRO A 340 -34.01 3.71 3.75
CA PRO A 340 -35.44 3.37 3.78
C PRO A 340 -35.79 2.24 4.76
N LEU A 341 -34.91 1.23 4.89
CA LEU A 341 -35.08 0.15 5.86
C LEU A 341 -34.88 0.66 7.30
N GLY A 342 -33.86 1.48 7.54
CA GLY A 342 -33.65 2.11 8.85
C GLY A 342 -34.83 2.98 9.29
N TRP A 343 -35.41 3.74 8.36
CA TRP A 343 -36.61 4.53 8.62
C TRP A 343 -37.82 3.66 8.98
N LYS A 344 -37.99 2.54 8.28
CA LYS A 344 -39.04 1.56 8.57
C LYS A 344 -38.88 0.95 9.97
N VAL A 345 -37.66 0.56 10.35
CA VAL A 345 -37.34 0.04 11.70
C VAL A 345 -37.60 1.11 12.76
N ALA A 346 -37.19 2.36 12.51
CA ALA A 346 -37.34 3.48 13.45
C ALA A 346 -38.81 3.83 13.78
N ASN A 347 -39.71 3.64 12.80
CA ASN A 347 -41.11 4.05 12.87
C ASN A 347 -42.10 2.89 13.08
N SER A 348 -41.65 1.64 13.02
CA SER A 348 -42.54 0.49 13.26
C SER A 348 -42.82 0.31 14.75
N GLU A 349 -44.09 0.19 15.11
CA GLU A 349 -44.54 -0.11 16.49
C GLU A 349 -44.62 -1.62 16.74
N ILE A 350 -44.67 -2.43 15.67
CA ILE A 350 -44.85 -3.89 15.72
C ILE A 350 -43.48 -4.55 15.89
N GLU A 351 -43.30 -5.29 16.99
CA GLU A 351 -42.02 -5.91 17.33
C GLU A 351 -41.51 -6.88 16.28
N GLU A 352 -42.40 -7.73 15.80
CA GLU A 352 -42.14 -8.75 14.80
C GLU A 352 -41.65 -8.13 13.49
N GLU A 353 -42.22 -6.99 13.10
CA GLU A 353 -41.87 -6.31 11.85
C GLU A 353 -40.45 -5.74 11.91
N TRP A 354 -40.14 -4.95 12.93
CA TRP A 354 -38.83 -4.29 12.99
C TRP A 354 -37.70 -5.27 13.30
N VAL A 355 -37.95 -6.30 14.11
CA VAL A 355 -36.96 -7.36 14.35
C VAL A 355 -36.78 -8.22 13.10
N GLY A 356 -37.85 -8.53 12.35
CA GLY A 356 -37.75 -9.27 11.09
C GLY A 356 -36.90 -8.55 10.04
N ILE A 357 -36.98 -7.22 9.96
CA ILE A 357 -36.09 -6.43 9.09
C ILE A 357 -34.64 -6.55 9.55
N ILE A 358 -34.37 -6.38 10.84
CA ILE A 358 -33.00 -6.49 11.40
C ILE A 358 -32.44 -7.90 11.18
N GLN A 359 -33.26 -8.95 11.41
CA GLN A 359 -32.88 -10.34 11.19
C GLN A 359 -32.40 -10.53 9.76
N ARG A 360 -33.22 -10.13 8.78
CA ARG A 360 -32.88 -10.26 7.37
C ARG A 360 -31.61 -9.48 7.01
N GLN A 361 -31.47 -8.25 7.50
CA GLN A 361 -30.25 -7.47 7.28
C GLN A 361 -29.02 -8.10 7.93
N PHE A 362 -29.18 -8.78 9.07
CA PHE A 362 -28.09 -9.51 9.68
C PHE A 362 -27.71 -10.76 8.87
N GLU A 363 -28.70 -11.53 8.41
CA GLU A 363 -28.52 -12.70 7.53
C GLU A 363 -27.82 -12.32 6.21
N GLU A 364 -28.11 -11.13 5.67
CA GLU A 364 -27.50 -10.57 4.46
C GLU A 364 -26.14 -9.89 4.71
N SER A 365 -25.76 -9.64 5.98
CA SER A 365 -24.43 -9.08 6.33
C SER A 365 -23.33 -10.14 6.25
N ASP A 366 -22.09 -9.74 5.99
CA ASP A 366 -20.92 -10.65 5.96
C ASP A 366 -20.84 -11.52 7.22
N CYS A 367 -21.03 -10.91 8.40
CA CYS A 367 -20.96 -11.62 9.68
C CYS A 367 -22.05 -12.69 9.82
N GLY A 368 -23.30 -12.36 9.50
CA GLY A 368 -24.40 -13.32 9.60
C GLY A 368 -24.31 -14.40 8.52
N HIS A 369 -24.02 -14.01 7.29
CA HIS A 369 -23.86 -14.93 6.16
C HIS A 369 -22.77 -15.98 6.44
N PHE A 370 -21.56 -15.55 6.82
CA PHE A 370 -20.47 -16.50 7.09
C PHE A 370 -20.75 -17.38 8.32
N TRP A 371 -21.43 -16.85 9.33
CA TRP A 371 -21.78 -17.66 10.51
C TRP A 371 -22.78 -18.76 10.16
N MET A 372 -23.80 -18.44 9.35
CA MET A 372 -24.77 -19.42 8.85
C MET A 372 -24.13 -20.44 7.91
N SER A 373 -23.29 -19.99 6.96
CA SER A 373 -22.60 -20.85 6.01
C SER A 373 -21.68 -21.87 6.71
N ASN A 374 -21.00 -21.47 7.79
CA ASN A 374 -20.16 -22.37 8.59
C ASN A 374 -20.93 -23.49 9.31
N GLN A 375 -22.25 -23.37 9.44
CA GLN A 375 -23.13 -24.42 9.99
C GLN A 375 -24.03 -25.07 8.94
N GLY A 376 -23.97 -24.63 7.68
CA GLY A 376 -24.84 -25.13 6.62
C GLY A 376 -26.33 -24.79 6.80
N VAL A 377 -26.66 -23.73 7.54
CA VAL A 377 -28.04 -23.29 7.78
C VAL A 377 -28.42 -22.14 6.84
N LYS A 378 -29.72 -22.03 6.49
CA LYS A 378 -30.23 -21.00 5.58
C LYS A 378 -30.86 -19.78 6.27
N SER A 379 -31.03 -19.85 7.59
CA SER A 379 -31.58 -18.76 8.40
C SER A 379 -30.92 -18.76 9.76
N ILE A 380 -30.72 -17.56 10.31
CA ILE A 380 -30.09 -17.37 11.62
C ILE A 380 -30.95 -17.95 12.75
N SER A 381 -32.27 -18.10 12.55
CA SER A 381 -33.15 -18.75 13.51
C SER A 381 -32.84 -20.24 13.72
N LEU A 382 -32.10 -20.88 12.79
CA LEU A 382 -31.70 -22.28 12.89
C LEU A 382 -30.27 -22.48 13.42
N ILE A 383 -29.55 -21.40 13.69
CA ILE A 383 -28.13 -21.46 14.05
C ILE A 383 -27.93 -22.00 15.48
N ASP A 384 -26.86 -22.75 15.73
CA ASP A 384 -26.37 -22.94 17.10
C ASP A 384 -25.68 -21.67 17.58
N GLU A 385 -26.32 -20.93 18.50
CA GLU A 385 -25.75 -19.69 19.03
C GLU A 385 -24.46 -19.92 19.81
N ASP A 386 -24.25 -21.11 20.40
CA ASP A 386 -23.09 -21.35 21.25
C ASP A 386 -21.78 -21.47 20.47
N SER A 387 -21.87 -21.77 19.18
CA SER A 387 -20.75 -21.74 18.23
C SER A 387 -20.13 -20.34 18.02
N ALA A 388 -20.81 -19.25 18.40
CA ALA A 388 -20.42 -17.87 18.03
C ALA A 388 -18.96 -17.55 18.38
N THR A 389 -18.49 -17.99 19.55
CA THR A 389 -17.11 -17.74 19.99
C THR A 389 -16.11 -18.44 19.08
N GLN A 390 -16.30 -19.72 18.79
CA GLN A 390 -15.38 -20.49 17.95
C GLN A 390 -15.41 -19.97 16.51
N PHE A 391 -16.59 -19.59 16.01
CA PHE A 391 -16.75 -18.93 14.73
C PHE A 391 -15.89 -17.66 14.64
N LEU A 392 -16.00 -16.75 15.61
CA LEU A 392 -15.21 -15.52 15.62
C LEU A 392 -13.71 -15.77 15.76
N ILE A 393 -13.28 -16.75 16.57
CA ILE A 393 -11.86 -17.11 16.71
C ILE A 393 -11.28 -17.61 15.38
N ASN A 394 -12.04 -18.43 14.64
CA ASN A 394 -11.54 -19.04 13.41
C ASN A 394 -11.58 -18.09 12.21
N ASN A 395 -12.57 -17.20 12.15
CA ASN A 395 -12.89 -16.43 10.94
C ASN A 395 -12.57 -14.94 11.06
N CYS A 396 -12.44 -14.38 12.28
CA CYS A 396 -12.26 -12.93 12.46
C CYS A 396 -10.81 -12.53 12.69
N ASN A 397 -10.22 -11.78 11.76
CA ASN A 397 -8.90 -11.17 11.93
C ASN A 397 -8.97 -9.95 12.85
N GLY A 398 -7.92 -9.75 13.66
CA GLY A 398 -7.75 -8.58 14.51
C GLY A 398 -8.49 -8.60 15.85
N LEU A 399 -9.12 -9.73 16.23
CA LEU A 399 -9.68 -9.92 17.57
C LEU A 399 -8.76 -10.77 18.44
N SER A 400 -8.52 -10.34 19.68
CA SER A 400 -7.99 -11.23 20.72
C SER A 400 -9.05 -12.25 21.12
N ARG A 401 -8.65 -13.37 21.72
CA ARG A 401 -9.58 -14.39 22.25
C ARG A 401 -10.65 -13.78 23.16
N ASP A 402 -10.24 -12.94 24.11
CA ASP A 402 -11.15 -12.24 25.03
C ASP A 402 -12.13 -11.32 24.29
N THR A 403 -11.66 -10.66 23.22
CA THR A 403 -12.52 -9.78 22.41
C THR A 403 -13.51 -10.60 21.60
N SER A 404 -13.09 -11.74 21.04
CA SER A 404 -13.98 -12.69 20.35
C SER A 404 -15.05 -13.23 21.29
N GLU A 405 -14.69 -13.61 22.51
CA GLU A 405 -15.65 -14.05 23.54
C GLU A 405 -16.66 -12.97 23.90
N ARG A 406 -16.21 -11.72 24.09
CA ARG A 406 -17.10 -10.59 24.36
C ARG A 406 -18.06 -10.31 23.21
N ARG A 407 -17.57 -10.28 21.97
CA ARG A 407 -18.40 -10.02 20.78
C ARG A 407 -19.34 -11.18 20.45
N ALA A 408 -18.95 -12.41 20.77
CA ALA A 408 -19.83 -13.56 20.64
C ALA A 408 -21.10 -13.42 21.49
N GLN A 409 -21.04 -12.73 22.64
CA GLN A 409 -22.25 -12.47 23.44
C GLN A 409 -23.27 -11.60 22.71
N THR A 410 -22.80 -10.62 21.91
CA THR A 410 -23.68 -9.83 21.04
C THR A 410 -24.39 -10.73 20.02
N LEU A 411 -23.63 -11.58 19.32
CA LEU A 411 -24.19 -12.51 18.34
C LEU A 411 -25.21 -13.49 18.96
N LYS A 412 -24.87 -14.03 20.13
CA LYS A 412 -25.77 -14.91 20.90
C LYS A 412 -27.06 -14.21 21.30
N SER A 413 -26.97 -12.98 21.78
CA SER A 413 -28.13 -12.17 22.16
C SER A 413 -29.08 -11.96 20.97
N TRP A 414 -28.52 -11.60 19.81
CA TRP A 414 -29.30 -11.39 18.58
C TRP A 414 -29.95 -12.69 18.09
N ALA A 415 -29.18 -13.78 17.97
CA ALA A 415 -29.69 -15.07 17.53
C ALA A 415 -30.84 -15.57 18.43
N LYS A 416 -30.72 -15.44 19.75
CA LYS A 416 -31.79 -15.79 20.70
C LYS A 416 -33.04 -14.94 20.49
N ARG A 417 -32.87 -13.65 20.21
CA ARG A 417 -34.00 -12.75 19.96
C ARG A 417 -34.72 -13.09 18.66
N PHE A 418 -33.99 -13.38 17.59
CA PHE A 418 -34.56 -13.81 16.31
C PHE A 418 -35.34 -15.13 16.47
N LYS A 419 -34.75 -16.13 17.14
CA LYS A 419 -35.41 -17.42 17.43
C LYS A 419 -36.74 -17.26 18.15
N LYS A 420 -36.79 -16.39 19.17
CA LYS A 420 -37.99 -16.17 19.97
C LYS A 420 -39.16 -15.67 19.11
N ILE A 421 -38.89 -14.82 18.13
CA ILE A 421 -39.93 -14.21 17.26
C ILE A 421 -40.38 -15.18 16.17
N SER A 422 -39.47 -15.98 15.60
CA SER A 422 -39.84 -17.03 14.64
C SER A 422 -40.78 -18.09 15.26
N ILE A 423 -40.62 -18.40 16.56
CA ILE A 423 -41.49 -19.33 17.27
C ILE A 423 -42.90 -18.74 17.48
N SER A 424 -43.01 -17.43 17.78
CA SER A 424 -44.32 -16.78 17.92
C SER A 424 -45.13 -16.76 16.62
N GLU A 425 -44.49 -16.64 15.46
CA GLU A 425 -45.18 -16.71 14.15
C GLU A 425 -45.77 -18.11 13.88
N SER A 426 -45.09 -19.17 14.31
CA SER A 426 -45.54 -20.56 14.13
C SER A 426 -46.74 -20.97 15.00
N HIS A 427 -47.10 -20.18 16.00
CA HIS A 427 -48.25 -20.42 16.89
C HIS A 427 -49.49 -19.57 16.57
N VAL A 428 -49.45 -18.73 15.53
CA VAL A 428 -50.55 -17.82 15.17
C VAL A 428 -51.28 -18.22 13.86
N ALA A 429 -50.90 -19.33 13.22
CA ALA A 429 -51.63 -19.83 12.05
C ALA A 429 -53.06 -20.29 12.45
N PRO A 430 -54.14 -19.67 11.93
CA PRO A 430 -55.51 -20.08 12.25
C PRO A 430 -55.84 -21.44 11.63
N GLU A 431 -56.50 -22.31 12.38
CA GLU A 431 -57.12 -23.54 11.86
C GLU A 431 -58.07 -23.18 10.70
N PRO A 432 -58.08 -23.96 9.60
CA PRO A 432 -59.04 -23.75 8.52
C PRO A 432 -60.47 -23.98 9.07
N PRO A 433 -61.46 -23.16 8.65
CA PRO A 433 -62.81 -23.31 9.14
C PRO A 433 -63.35 -24.70 8.79
N ALA A 434 -63.89 -25.37 9.81
CA ALA A 434 -64.58 -26.63 9.67
C ALA A 434 -65.67 -26.52 8.59
N SER A 435 -65.59 -27.41 7.60
CA SER A 435 -66.59 -27.61 6.57
C SER A 435 -67.99 -27.81 7.18
N GLU A 436 -68.95 -26.97 6.81
CA GLU A 436 -70.37 -27.27 6.98
C GLU A 436 -70.83 -28.17 5.82
N LEU A 437 -71.42 -29.30 6.23
CA LEU A 437 -72.23 -30.25 5.44
C LEU A 437 -73.67 -29.76 5.35
#